data_AF-A0A7Y2PYF2-F1
#
_entry.id   AF-A0A7Y2PYF2-F1
#
_cell.length_a   1.000
_cell.length_b   1.000
_cell.length_c   1.000
_cell.angle_alpha   90.00
_cell.angle_beta   90.00
_cell.angle_gamma   90.00
#
_symmetry.space_group_name_H-M   'P 1'
#
loop_
_entity.id
_entity.type
_entity.pdbx_description
1 polymer ?
#
loop_
_entity_poly.entity_id
_entity_poly.type
_entity_poly.pdbx_seq_one_letter_code
_entity_poly.pdbx_strand_id
1 'polypeptide(L)'
;MSNLVTIFSKFYDKSGQHIINLNVKSRYHGSTRENQQKTDGKGFFIFQASSNRTIEILVKPPNANDYMVFKTINSSVISSTTHPIKVCLPKTIEEYRKENIKIPQSKTVKNFFKVVDSNGKVMTNFPIQSRPKGKKSFERSTNEEGLVEIESSPNRDIEILVLTSSDKFVLKKSVNSGNGSQQPVLIKLDEPYDNFKTLSTITLLDRNDNNYIVEKTNVEIWALDSKEKNIITTSNGKLAVRGYIGKWLKITLYKPDGSPLKSVDYLPKRINESSVKLHLDVDVTIGRTAKNEPNITKQIRANILITMNQMQKMWPKADPEKMKPILDELNRDLIGYKLDTRLRQAHFMAQVRQEVGSSFSLREQVEYMGAAALKQIGYYRTHHKDAYIDGYKKGKGPANGEVIANRMYDDNYRGEKYKLGNTSPGDGWKYLGRGLKQLTGKSNYQDLTNMYSIIWADEKVDFVKNPELIEKPKYAVRSAIRFWLKYKLYDVADKGAEGVQVDTITKIINKATDSYAARRQHFIHAYKIFI
;
A
#
# COMPACT_ATOMS: atom_id res chain seq x y z
N MET A 1 22.70 7.70 -62.51
CA MET A 1 22.90 7.70 -61.04
C MET A 1 23.28 9.10 -60.63
N SER A 2 22.51 9.77 -59.77
CA SER A 2 22.86 11.11 -59.30
C SER A 2 24.13 11.04 -58.44
N ASN A 3 25.19 11.78 -58.80
CA ASN A 3 26.35 11.95 -57.93
C ASN A 3 25.90 12.67 -56.66
N LEU A 4 25.73 11.89 -55.58
CA LEU A 4 25.41 12.42 -54.27
C LEU A 4 26.71 12.90 -53.60
N VAL A 5 26.65 14.10 -53.03
CA VAL A 5 27.71 14.70 -52.24
C VAL A 5 27.26 14.78 -50.79
N THR A 6 28.19 14.51 -49.87
CA THR A 6 27.95 14.58 -48.44
C THR A 6 28.22 15.98 -47.94
N ILE A 7 27.23 16.59 -47.30
CA ILE A 7 27.33 17.93 -46.73
C ILE A 7 27.50 17.84 -45.22
N PHE A 8 28.57 18.42 -44.70
CA PHE A 8 28.85 18.55 -43.27
C PHE A 8 28.55 19.98 -42.85
N SER A 9 27.49 20.18 -42.07
CA SER A 9 27.16 21.47 -41.47
C SER A 9 27.27 21.40 -39.95
N LYS A 10 27.73 22.49 -39.32
CA LYS A 10 27.90 22.57 -37.87
C LYS A 10 27.29 23.86 -37.34
N PHE A 11 26.49 23.71 -36.30
CA PHE A 11 25.66 24.78 -35.76
C PHE A 11 26.30 25.41 -34.55
N TYR A 12 26.29 26.74 -34.52
CA TYR A 12 26.79 27.55 -33.42
C TYR A 12 25.72 28.53 -33.00
N ASP A 13 25.66 28.82 -31.71
CA ASP A 13 24.83 29.91 -31.21
C ASP A 13 25.58 31.25 -31.23
N LYS A 14 24.92 32.33 -30.81
CA LYS A 14 25.52 33.67 -30.80
C LYS A 14 26.81 33.78 -29.98
N SER A 15 26.99 32.93 -28.95
CA SER A 15 28.19 32.91 -28.12
C SER A 15 29.38 32.19 -28.78
N GLY A 16 29.14 31.51 -29.90
CA GLY A 16 30.13 30.67 -30.57
C GLY A 16 30.20 29.25 -30.03
N GLN A 17 29.34 28.86 -29.09
CA GLN A 17 29.22 27.48 -28.62
C GLN A 17 28.48 26.63 -29.66
N HIS A 18 28.98 25.41 -29.92
CA HIS A 18 28.30 24.50 -30.82
C HIS A 18 27.02 23.93 -30.19
N ILE A 19 25.99 23.73 -31.00
CA ILE A 19 24.65 23.35 -30.51
C ILE A 19 24.37 21.88 -30.76
N ILE A 20 24.13 21.12 -29.70
CA ILE A 20 23.72 19.71 -29.75
C ILE A 20 22.18 19.58 -29.72
N ASN A 21 21.63 18.50 -30.29
CA ASN A 21 20.20 18.15 -30.23
C ASN A 21 19.26 19.24 -30.79
N LEU A 22 19.72 20.06 -31.74
CA LEU A 22 18.95 21.12 -32.39
C LEU A 22 18.15 20.56 -33.56
N ASN A 23 16.85 20.88 -33.64
CA ASN A 23 16.00 20.47 -34.76
C ASN A 23 16.40 21.23 -36.04
N VAL A 24 16.85 20.50 -37.06
CA VAL A 24 17.34 21.05 -38.32
C VAL A 24 16.78 20.29 -39.52
N LYS A 25 16.70 20.98 -40.67
CA LYS A 25 16.26 20.42 -41.94
C LYS A 25 17.17 20.86 -43.07
N SER A 26 17.22 20.05 -44.12
CA SER A 26 17.67 20.49 -45.44
C SER A 26 16.58 20.24 -46.48
N ARG A 27 16.44 21.13 -47.45
CA ARG A 27 15.62 20.90 -48.65
C ARG A 27 16.23 21.58 -49.87
N TYR A 28 15.93 21.09 -51.06
CA TYR A 28 16.23 21.85 -52.27
C TYR A 28 15.38 23.12 -52.30
N HIS A 29 15.95 24.23 -52.77
CA HIS A 29 15.21 25.48 -52.91
C HIS A 29 13.94 25.27 -53.74
N GLY A 30 12.79 25.68 -53.20
CA GLY A 30 11.46 25.50 -53.81
C GLY A 30 10.85 24.09 -53.70
N SER A 31 11.51 23.13 -53.03
CA SER A 31 10.98 21.78 -52.84
C SER A 31 10.23 21.62 -51.52
N THR A 32 9.17 20.80 -51.53
CA THR A 32 8.45 20.37 -50.32
C THR A 32 9.06 19.12 -49.67
N ARG A 33 10.05 18.47 -50.31
CA ARG A 33 10.74 17.29 -49.75
C ARG A 33 11.89 17.74 -48.85
N GLU A 34 11.86 17.29 -47.61
CA GLU A 34 12.77 17.73 -46.56
C GLU A 34 13.47 16.54 -45.90
N ASN A 35 14.75 16.72 -45.56
CA ASN A 35 15.48 15.80 -44.68
C ASN A 35 15.57 16.47 -43.30
N GLN A 36 14.88 15.90 -42.31
CA GLN A 36 14.81 16.43 -40.95
C GLN A 36 15.59 15.54 -39.99
N GLN A 37 16.52 16.14 -39.25
CA GLN A 37 17.29 15.46 -38.22
C GLN A 37 17.57 16.41 -37.06
N LYS A 38 18.20 15.90 -36.00
CA LYS A 38 18.77 16.73 -34.95
C LYS A 38 20.28 16.79 -35.09
N THR A 39 20.89 17.89 -34.66
CA THR A 39 22.36 17.94 -34.58
C THR A 39 22.88 16.89 -33.59
N ASP A 40 24.00 16.25 -33.94
CA ASP A 40 24.63 15.21 -33.13
C ASP A 40 25.31 15.76 -31.86
N GLY A 41 25.94 14.88 -31.08
CA GLY A 41 26.66 15.24 -29.85
C GLY A 41 27.89 16.15 -30.06
N LYS A 42 28.27 16.43 -31.30
CA LYS A 42 29.35 17.37 -31.69
C LYS A 42 28.81 18.59 -32.43
N GLY A 43 27.49 18.72 -32.56
CA GLY A 43 26.78 19.82 -33.20
C GLY A 43 26.69 19.74 -34.74
N PHE A 44 26.95 18.56 -35.33
CA PHE A 44 26.88 18.37 -36.77
C PHE A 44 25.49 17.95 -37.25
N PHE A 45 25.16 18.39 -38.46
CA PHE A 45 24.08 17.87 -39.29
C PHE A 45 24.68 17.47 -40.64
N ILE A 46 24.58 16.18 -40.94
CA ILE A 46 25.24 15.56 -42.08
C ILE A 46 24.18 14.93 -42.98
N PHE A 47 24.18 15.29 -44.26
CA PHE A 47 23.19 14.79 -45.21
C PHE A 47 23.77 14.65 -46.62
N GLN A 48 23.12 13.83 -47.45
CA GLN A 48 23.46 13.66 -48.87
C GLN A 48 22.56 14.55 -49.73
N ALA A 49 23.13 15.11 -50.80
CA ALA A 49 22.37 15.84 -51.82
C ALA A 49 22.98 15.64 -53.21
N SER A 50 22.20 15.79 -54.27
CA SER A 50 22.72 15.79 -55.63
C SER A 50 23.63 16.99 -55.86
N SER A 51 24.74 16.82 -56.58
CA SER A 51 25.68 17.89 -56.94
C SER A 51 25.03 19.05 -57.71
N ASN A 52 25.59 20.26 -57.60
CA ASN A 52 25.14 21.48 -58.28
C ASN A 52 23.67 21.89 -58.02
N ARG A 53 23.18 21.72 -56.79
CA ARG A 53 21.81 22.09 -56.39
C ARG A 53 21.84 23.13 -55.29
N THR A 54 20.91 24.09 -55.34
CA THR A 54 20.68 25.04 -54.24
C THR A 54 19.93 24.34 -53.11
N ILE A 55 20.51 24.36 -51.91
CA ILE A 55 19.96 23.75 -50.69
C ILE A 55 19.73 24.84 -49.65
N GLU A 56 18.54 24.82 -49.05
CA GLU A 56 18.22 25.59 -47.86
C GLU A 56 18.46 24.72 -46.62
N ILE A 57 19.22 25.24 -45.68
CA ILE A 57 19.39 24.68 -44.34
C ILE A 57 18.47 25.45 -43.41
N LEU A 58 17.51 24.74 -42.83
CA LEU A 58 16.52 25.29 -41.93
C LEU A 58 16.75 24.84 -40.50
N VAL A 59 16.40 25.71 -39.56
CA VAL A 59 16.53 25.45 -38.13
C VAL A 59 15.21 25.77 -37.46
N LYS A 60 14.81 24.93 -36.51
CA LYS A 60 13.77 25.23 -35.54
C LYS A 60 14.43 25.37 -34.16
N PRO A 61 14.83 26.59 -33.76
CA PRO A 61 15.37 26.84 -32.42
C PRO A 61 14.34 26.45 -31.34
N PRO A 62 14.78 26.27 -30.08
CA PRO A 62 13.86 26.07 -28.97
C PRO A 62 12.74 27.11 -28.99
N ASN A 63 11.52 26.65 -28.74
CA ASN A 63 10.33 27.49 -28.66
C ASN A 63 9.91 28.23 -29.95
N ALA A 64 10.63 28.13 -31.07
CA ALA A 64 10.15 28.66 -32.35
C ALA A 64 8.93 27.88 -32.85
N ASN A 65 7.96 28.57 -33.48
CA ASN A 65 6.76 27.92 -34.02
C ASN A 65 7.09 27.07 -35.26
N ASP A 66 7.94 27.59 -36.14
CA ASP A 66 8.29 26.98 -37.43
C ASP A 66 9.80 26.94 -37.70
N TYR A 67 10.18 26.16 -38.71
CA TYR A 67 11.54 26.13 -39.24
C TYR A 67 11.79 27.39 -40.08
N MET A 68 12.91 28.07 -39.87
CA MET A 68 13.34 29.20 -40.68
C MET A 68 14.59 28.83 -41.49
N VAL A 69 14.77 29.42 -42.67
CA VAL A 69 16.00 29.25 -43.46
C VAL A 69 17.11 30.07 -42.81
N PHE A 70 18.20 29.41 -42.42
CA PHE A 70 19.37 30.07 -41.80
C PHE A 70 20.56 30.16 -42.74
N LYS A 71 20.65 29.27 -43.71
CA LYS A 71 21.73 29.30 -44.69
C LYS A 71 21.27 28.66 -46.00
N THR A 72 21.64 29.29 -47.10
CA THR A 72 21.46 28.73 -48.43
C THR A 72 22.83 28.44 -49.02
N ILE A 73 23.03 27.23 -49.54
CA ILE A 73 24.30 26.77 -50.10
C ILE A 73 24.08 26.16 -51.47
N ASN A 74 25.12 26.10 -52.28
CA ASN A 74 25.18 25.19 -53.42
C ASN A 74 25.79 23.86 -52.94
N SER A 75 25.20 22.72 -53.32
CA SER A 75 25.69 21.40 -52.91
C SER A 75 27.10 21.08 -53.38
N SER A 76 27.65 21.83 -54.34
CA SER A 76 29.05 21.71 -54.78
C SER A 76 30.06 22.33 -53.82
N VAL A 77 29.60 22.87 -52.68
CA VAL A 77 30.46 23.34 -51.61
C VAL A 77 31.27 22.18 -51.00
N ILE A 78 32.58 22.40 -50.86
CA ILE A 78 33.46 21.45 -50.17
C ILE A 78 33.19 21.57 -48.67
N SER A 79 32.85 20.45 -48.03
CA SER A 79 32.66 20.40 -46.58
C SER A 79 33.15 19.07 -46.01
N SER A 80 33.65 19.12 -44.78
CA SER A 80 34.15 17.95 -44.06
C SER A 80 33.92 18.10 -42.56
N THR A 81 34.30 17.09 -41.78
CA THR A 81 34.33 17.17 -40.31
C THR A 81 35.32 18.23 -39.80
N THR A 82 36.43 18.48 -40.52
CA THR A 82 37.44 19.49 -40.16
C THR A 82 37.10 20.89 -40.68
N HIS A 83 36.38 20.98 -41.81
CA HIS A 83 35.93 22.23 -42.43
C HIS A 83 34.43 22.18 -42.71
N PRO A 84 33.57 22.23 -41.68
CA PRO A 84 32.13 22.20 -41.89
C PRO A 84 31.59 23.55 -42.34
N ILE A 85 30.43 23.51 -42.99
CA ILE A 85 29.61 24.70 -43.24
C ILE A 85 29.10 25.21 -41.88
N LYS A 86 29.64 26.34 -41.44
CA LYS A 86 29.21 26.97 -40.19
C LYS A 86 27.84 27.62 -40.37
N VAL A 87 26.89 27.29 -39.51
CA VAL A 87 25.57 27.92 -39.44
C VAL A 87 25.44 28.57 -38.06
N CYS A 88 25.44 29.89 -38.01
CA CYS A 88 25.39 30.64 -36.76
C CYS A 88 23.97 31.17 -36.53
N LEU A 89 23.41 30.86 -35.37
CA LEU A 89 22.14 31.42 -34.94
C LEU A 89 22.37 32.84 -34.38
N PRO A 90 21.45 33.80 -34.60
CA PRO A 90 21.59 35.18 -34.15
C PRO A 90 21.40 35.37 -32.64
N LYS A 91 20.98 34.32 -31.92
CA LYS A 91 20.77 34.29 -30.47
C LYS A 91 21.36 33.02 -29.86
N THR A 92 21.70 33.08 -28.59
CA THR A 92 22.08 31.92 -27.77
C THR A 92 20.90 30.96 -27.62
N ILE A 93 21.17 29.68 -27.35
CA ILE A 93 20.10 28.70 -27.09
C ILE A 93 19.26 29.09 -25.87
N GLU A 94 19.86 29.75 -24.87
CA GLU A 94 19.16 30.27 -23.71
C GLU A 94 18.22 31.43 -24.08
N GLU A 95 18.65 32.36 -24.94
CA GLU A 95 17.79 33.43 -25.45
C GLU A 95 16.58 32.86 -26.20
N TYR A 96 16.77 31.86 -27.07
CA TYR A 96 15.64 31.17 -27.73
C TYR A 96 14.70 30.45 -26.74
N ARG A 97 15.25 29.85 -25.68
CA ARG A 97 14.43 29.24 -24.61
C ARG A 97 13.64 30.30 -23.83
N LYS A 98 14.12 31.54 -23.77
CA LYS A 98 13.40 32.66 -23.12
C LYS A 98 12.34 33.28 -24.04
N GLU A 99 12.49 33.22 -25.36
CA GLU A 99 11.69 33.99 -26.33
C GLU A 99 10.26 33.53 -26.63
N ASN A 100 9.85 32.31 -26.29
CA ASN A 100 8.41 32.00 -26.11
C ASN A 100 8.10 31.37 -24.75
N ILE A 101 8.82 31.80 -23.71
CA ILE A 101 8.10 31.99 -22.45
C ILE A 101 7.16 33.16 -22.77
N LYS A 102 5.91 32.87 -23.12
CA LYS A 102 4.84 33.79 -22.73
C LYS A 102 5.00 33.92 -21.23
N ILE A 103 5.75 34.92 -20.77
CA ILE A 103 5.58 35.43 -19.43
C ILE A 103 4.15 35.91 -19.51
N PRO A 104 3.16 35.22 -18.89
CA PRO A 104 1.93 35.92 -18.66
C PRO A 104 2.39 37.14 -17.86
N GLN A 105 2.09 38.36 -18.32
CA GLN A 105 1.86 39.39 -17.32
C GLN A 105 0.63 38.92 -16.55
N SER A 106 0.80 37.93 -15.66
CA SER A 106 -0.11 37.81 -14.55
C SER A 106 0.14 39.12 -13.83
N LYS A 107 -0.82 40.02 -13.92
CA LYS A 107 -0.95 41.15 -12.99
C LYS A 107 -1.24 40.55 -11.62
N THR A 108 -0.40 39.66 -11.11
CA THR A 108 -0.55 39.04 -9.81
C THR A 108 0.25 39.85 -8.83
N VAL A 109 -0.36 40.10 -7.68
CA VAL A 109 0.24 40.80 -6.57
C VAL A 109 0.61 39.78 -5.50
N LYS A 110 1.72 40.04 -4.81
CA LYS A 110 2.22 39.22 -3.70
C LYS A 110 1.74 39.80 -2.39
N ASN A 111 1.23 38.94 -1.53
CA ASN A 111 0.91 39.27 -0.15
C ASN A 111 1.58 38.25 0.77
N PHE A 112 2.17 38.74 1.85
CA PHE A 112 2.84 37.91 2.86
C PHE A 112 1.95 37.76 4.08
N PHE A 113 1.95 36.58 4.67
CA PHE A 113 1.24 36.31 5.91
C PHE A 113 2.19 35.69 6.91
N LYS A 114 2.17 36.17 8.15
CA LYS A 114 2.98 35.62 9.25
C LYS A 114 2.07 34.82 10.17
N VAL A 115 2.37 33.55 10.38
CA VAL A 115 1.59 32.66 11.23
C VAL A 115 2.28 32.47 12.58
N VAL A 116 1.54 32.75 13.64
CA VAL A 116 1.96 32.56 15.03
C VAL A 116 0.89 31.81 15.81
N ASP A 117 1.26 31.05 16.85
CA ASP A 117 0.29 30.39 17.72
C ASP A 117 -0.48 31.39 18.63
N SER A 118 -1.37 30.87 19.48
CA SER A 118 -2.12 31.71 20.42
C SER A 118 -1.26 32.48 21.44
N ASN A 119 -0.01 32.06 21.65
CA ASN A 119 0.97 32.71 22.53
C ASN A 119 1.97 33.59 21.76
N GLY A 120 1.85 33.68 20.43
CA GLY A 120 2.75 34.47 19.58
C GLY A 120 4.02 33.71 19.14
N LYS A 121 4.15 32.41 19.43
CA LYS A 121 5.25 31.57 18.95
C LYS A 121 5.16 31.44 17.44
N VAL A 122 6.28 31.62 16.74
CA VAL A 122 6.37 31.50 15.28
C VAL A 122 6.08 30.06 14.84
N MET A 123 5.16 29.90 13.88
CA MET A 123 4.75 28.59 13.36
C MET A 123 5.59 28.24 12.12
N THR A 124 6.67 27.49 12.30
CA THR A 124 7.61 27.09 11.25
C THR A 124 7.13 25.89 10.45
N ASN A 125 7.29 25.88 9.11
CA ASN A 125 6.85 24.76 8.24
C ASN A 125 5.39 24.35 8.45
N PHE A 126 4.56 25.28 8.90
CA PHE A 126 3.20 25.01 9.35
C PHE A 126 2.25 24.99 8.15
N PRO A 127 1.43 23.95 8.01
CA PRO A 127 0.50 23.80 6.90
C PRO A 127 -0.64 24.82 7.02
N ILE A 128 -0.92 25.49 5.91
CA ILE A 128 -2.09 26.35 5.77
C ILE A 128 -2.77 26.07 4.42
N GLN A 129 -3.95 26.62 4.24
CA GLN A 129 -4.59 26.73 2.94
C GLN A 129 -4.86 28.19 2.59
N SER A 130 -4.79 28.48 1.31
CA SER A 130 -5.20 29.76 0.74
C SER A 130 -6.19 29.54 -0.37
N ARG A 131 -7.15 30.46 -0.53
CA ARG A 131 -8.09 30.44 -1.66
C ARG A 131 -8.58 31.84 -1.98
N PRO A 132 -8.91 32.14 -3.23
CA PRO A 132 -9.86 33.21 -3.50
C PRO A 132 -11.18 32.90 -2.77
N LYS A 133 -11.82 33.92 -2.22
CA LYS A 133 -13.07 33.78 -1.45
C LYS A 133 -14.09 32.91 -2.20
N GLY A 134 -14.55 31.84 -1.53
CA GLY A 134 -15.53 30.90 -2.09
C GLY A 134 -15.03 30.00 -3.24
N LYS A 135 -13.72 29.91 -3.47
CA LYS A 135 -13.12 29.03 -4.51
C LYS A 135 -12.39 27.83 -3.89
N LYS A 136 -11.75 27.02 -4.73
CA LYS A 136 -10.96 25.86 -4.30
C LYS A 136 -9.72 26.31 -3.51
N SER A 137 -9.43 25.60 -2.43
CA SER A 137 -8.23 25.78 -1.61
C SER A 137 -6.97 25.21 -2.24
N PHE A 138 -5.85 25.87 -1.97
CA PHE A 138 -4.50 25.43 -2.29
C PHE A 138 -3.69 25.31 -1.00
N GLU A 139 -3.07 24.15 -0.79
CA GLU A 139 -2.17 23.93 0.34
C GLU A 139 -0.86 24.71 0.18
N ARG A 140 -0.35 25.19 1.32
CA ARG A 140 0.89 25.94 1.46
C ARG A 140 1.53 25.56 2.80
N SER A 141 2.77 25.96 2.99
CA SER A 141 3.44 25.88 4.29
C SER A 141 4.21 27.17 4.53
N THR A 142 4.30 27.57 5.80
CA THR A 142 5.18 28.68 6.19
C THR A 142 6.65 28.27 6.08
N ASN A 143 7.54 29.25 5.96
CA ASN A 143 8.99 29.04 6.06
C ASN A 143 9.45 29.00 7.53
N GLU A 144 10.77 29.04 7.76
CA GLU A 144 11.38 29.04 9.10
C GLU A 144 11.06 30.29 9.94
N GLU A 145 10.65 31.38 9.30
CA GLU A 145 10.25 32.64 9.96
C GLU A 145 8.73 32.72 10.18
N GLY A 146 8.00 31.66 9.84
CA GLY A 146 6.54 31.60 9.91
C GLY A 146 5.84 32.40 8.80
N LEU A 147 6.56 32.77 7.74
CA LEU A 147 6.04 33.53 6.61
C LEU A 147 5.56 32.62 5.48
N VAL A 148 4.50 33.04 4.80
CA VAL A 148 4.01 32.43 3.57
C VAL A 148 3.70 33.52 2.56
N GLU A 149 4.16 33.31 1.33
CA GLU A 149 3.89 34.18 0.19
C GLU A 149 2.69 33.65 -0.60
N ILE A 150 1.75 34.53 -0.93
CA ILE A 150 0.59 34.20 -1.74
C ILE A 150 0.47 35.16 -2.91
N GLU A 151 0.55 34.59 -4.12
CA GLU A 151 0.29 35.28 -5.39
C GLU A 151 -1.19 35.19 -5.76
N SER A 152 -1.77 36.32 -6.16
CA SER A 152 -3.19 36.41 -6.57
C SER A 152 -3.41 37.59 -7.51
N SER A 153 -4.52 37.64 -8.25
CA SER A 153 -4.91 38.87 -8.98
C SER A 153 -5.08 40.06 -8.02
N PRO A 154 -4.93 41.31 -8.48
CA PRO A 154 -5.06 42.49 -7.64
C PRO A 154 -6.51 42.64 -7.20
N ASN A 155 -6.73 43.30 -6.06
CA ASN A 155 -8.04 43.57 -5.48
C ASN A 155 -8.93 42.33 -5.27
N ARG A 156 -8.33 41.16 -5.06
CA ARG A 156 -9.02 39.88 -4.85
C ARG A 156 -9.10 39.56 -3.37
N ASP A 157 -10.28 39.19 -2.88
CA ASP A 157 -10.41 38.63 -1.54
C ASP A 157 -9.76 37.24 -1.45
N ILE A 158 -8.72 37.14 -0.63
CA ILE A 158 -7.99 35.93 -0.30
C ILE A 158 -8.42 35.48 1.10
N GLU A 159 -8.86 34.24 1.19
CA GLU A 159 -9.14 33.56 2.44
C GLU A 159 -7.95 32.69 2.84
N ILE A 160 -7.51 32.83 4.09
CA ILE A 160 -6.45 32.05 4.72
C ILE A 160 -7.09 31.13 5.74
N LEU A 161 -6.92 29.82 5.54
CA LEU A 161 -7.37 28.80 6.45
C LEU A 161 -6.16 28.16 7.13
N VAL A 162 -6.26 27.91 8.42
CA VAL A 162 -5.19 27.33 9.23
C VAL A 162 -5.61 25.97 9.75
N LEU A 163 -4.66 25.04 9.84
CA LEU A 163 -4.89 23.73 10.45
C LEU A 163 -5.22 23.92 11.93
N THR A 164 -6.19 23.15 12.45
CA THR A 164 -6.54 23.05 13.87
C THR A 164 -6.06 21.73 14.47
N SER A 165 -6.02 21.63 15.80
CA SER A 165 -5.71 20.37 16.51
C SER A 165 -6.71 19.24 16.20
N SER A 166 -7.90 19.56 15.71
CA SER A 166 -8.91 18.60 15.23
C SER A 166 -8.71 18.11 13.79
N ASP A 167 -7.54 18.39 13.20
CA ASP A 167 -7.16 18.06 11.82
C ASP A 167 -8.06 18.69 10.73
N LYS A 168 -8.56 19.90 10.98
CA LYS A 168 -9.40 20.64 10.01
C LYS A 168 -8.76 21.97 9.64
N PHE A 169 -8.96 22.40 8.41
CA PHE A 169 -8.62 23.76 8.00
C PHE A 169 -9.81 24.68 8.27
N VAL A 170 -9.61 25.67 9.13
CA VAL A 170 -10.63 26.68 9.48
C VAL A 170 -10.25 28.04 8.96
N LEU A 171 -11.21 28.78 8.40
CA LEU A 171 -11.00 30.15 7.94
C LEU A 171 -10.57 31.02 9.10
N LYS A 172 -9.38 31.61 9.01
CA LYS A 172 -8.84 32.49 10.05
C LYS A 172 -8.88 33.95 9.66
N LYS A 173 -8.71 34.25 8.37
CA LYS A 173 -8.68 35.62 7.89
C LYS A 173 -9.11 35.69 6.43
N SER A 174 -9.79 36.78 6.07
CA SER A 174 -10.10 37.15 4.70
C SER A 174 -9.50 38.54 4.46
N VAL A 175 -8.65 38.68 3.44
CA VAL A 175 -7.90 39.90 3.14
C VAL A 175 -8.00 40.21 1.67
N ASN A 176 -8.25 41.47 1.32
CA ASN A 176 -8.20 41.90 -0.06
C ASN A 176 -6.73 42.09 -0.51
N SER A 177 -6.37 41.51 -1.64
CA SER A 177 -4.99 41.48 -2.14
C SER A 177 -4.45 42.84 -2.57
N GLY A 178 -5.32 43.83 -2.80
CA GLY A 178 -4.95 45.19 -3.20
C GLY A 178 -3.99 45.20 -4.38
N ASN A 179 -2.94 46.03 -4.29
CA ASN A 179 -1.79 46.04 -5.20
C ASN A 179 -0.62 45.18 -4.70
N GLY A 180 -0.85 44.33 -3.69
CA GLY A 180 0.18 43.61 -2.96
C GLY A 180 0.75 44.40 -1.79
N SER A 181 1.43 43.70 -0.90
CA SER A 181 2.07 44.29 0.28
C SER A 181 3.33 43.50 0.61
N GLN A 182 4.41 44.21 0.93
CA GLN A 182 5.63 43.65 1.51
C GLN A 182 5.50 43.46 3.04
N GLN A 183 4.57 44.18 3.68
CA GLN A 183 4.31 44.00 5.11
C GLN A 183 3.45 42.77 5.35
N PRO A 184 3.91 41.80 6.17
CA PRO A 184 3.15 40.58 6.42
C PRO A 184 1.90 40.84 7.26
N VAL A 185 0.77 40.28 6.83
CA VAL A 185 -0.44 40.25 7.65
C VAL A 185 -0.32 39.15 8.70
N LEU A 186 -0.44 39.53 9.98
CA LEU A 186 -0.39 38.57 11.08
C LEU A 186 -1.65 37.69 11.12
N ILE A 187 -1.42 36.38 11.19
CA ILE A 187 -2.39 35.31 11.42
C ILE A 187 -2.03 34.66 12.76
N LYS A 188 -2.86 34.88 13.77
CA LYS A 188 -2.71 34.28 15.10
C LYS A 188 -3.63 33.08 15.23
N LEU A 189 -3.12 31.90 15.57
CA LEU A 189 -3.94 30.70 15.80
C LEU A 189 -4.74 30.82 17.10
N ASP A 190 -5.80 30.03 17.23
CA ASP A 190 -6.63 29.96 18.45
C ASP A 190 -6.01 29.07 19.53
N GLU A 191 -5.07 28.22 19.14
CA GLU A 191 -4.50 27.18 19.99
C GLU A 191 -2.98 27.36 20.11
N PRO A 192 -2.38 26.97 21.25
CA PRO A 192 -0.93 26.96 21.40
C PRO A 192 -0.31 25.85 20.56
N TYR A 193 0.96 26.02 20.18
CA TYR A 193 1.69 25.05 19.36
C TYR A 193 1.66 23.60 19.91
N ASP A 194 1.65 23.46 21.24
CA ASP A 194 1.75 22.16 21.91
C ASP A 194 0.52 21.26 21.67
N ASN A 195 -0.58 21.81 21.16
CA ASN A 195 -1.76 21.04 20.74
C ASN A 195 -1.59 20.37 19.36
N PHE A 196 -0.60 20.77 18.57
CA PHE A 196 -0.38 20.27 17.20
C PHE A 196 0.51 19.03 17.17
N LYS A 197 0.17 18.04 18.01
CA LYS A 197 0.80 16.71 18.04
C LYS A 197 0.27 15.88 16.89
N THR A 198 1.14 15.12 16.23
CA THR A 198 0.76 14.25 15.11
C THR A 198 0.94 12.78 15.44
N LEU A 199 0.08 11.94 14.86
CA LEU A 199 0.23 10.50 14.77
C LEU A 199 0.12 10.09 13.30
N SER A 200 1.27 9.81 12.68
CA SER A 200 1.36 9.40 11.28
C SER A 200 1.53 7.89 11.17
N THR A 201 0.75 7.26 10.28
CA THR A 201 0.97 5.87 9.89
C THR A 201 1.82 5.84 8.63
N ILE A 202 3.08 5.46 8.78
CA ILE A 202 4.05 5.37 7.70
C ILE A 202 4.13 3.95 7.17
N THR A 203 4.10 3.79 5.85
CA THR A 203 4.42 2.56 5.14
C THR A 203 5.78 2.75 4.46
N LEU A 204 6.71 1.87 4.79
CA LEU A 204 8.04 1.83 4.22
C LEU A 204 7.99 1.05 2.90
N LEU A 205 8.53 1.66 1.86
CA LEU A 205 8.67 1.06 0.54
C LEU A 205 10.15 0.93 0.18
N ASP A 206 10.51 -0.08 -0.58
CA ASP A 206 11.85 -0.25 -1.14
C ASP A 206 12.05 0.66 -2.37
N ARG A 207 13.22 0.60 -3.01
CA ARG A 207 13.54 1.43 -4.19
C ARG A 207 12.71 1.11 -5.44
N ASN A 208 11.96 0.00 -5.41
CA ASN A 208 11.11 -0.51 -6.48
C ASN A 208 9.62 -0.42 -6.09
N ASP A 209 9.27 0.43 -5.10
CA ASP A 209 7.92 0.65 -4.58
C ASP A 209 7.24 -0.57 -3.90
N ASN A 210 8.01 -1.61 -3.55
CA ASN A 210 7.49 -2.76 -2.82
C ASN A 210 7.44 -2.50 -1.32
N ASN A 211 6.48 -3.09 -0.61
CA ASN A 211 6.42 -3.00 0.85
C ASN A 211 7.69 -3.58 1.50
N TYR A 212 8.33 -2.79 2.37
CA TYR A 212 9.47 -3.21 3.14
C TYR A 212 9.03 -4.13 4.30
N ILE A 213 9.12 -5.44 4.13
CA ILE A 213 8.57 -6.43 5.09
C ILE A 213 9.64 -7.19 5.88
N VAL A 214 10.78 -6.54 6.14
CA VAL A 214 11.86 -7.17 6.93
C VAL A 214 11.41 -7.30 8.38
N GLU A 215 11.40 -8.54 8.90
CA GLU A 215 10.97 -8.84 10.27
C GLU A 215 11.91 -8.22 11.31
N LYS A 216 11.34 -7.79 12.43
CA LYS A 216 12.10 -7.24 13.57
C LYS A 216 13.06 -6.12 13.18
N THR A 217 12.69 -5.30 12.19
CA THR A 217 13.48 -4.14 11.79
C THR A 217 13.38 -3.09 12.87
N ASN A 218 14.52 -2.73 13.46
CA ASN A 218 14.61 -1.59 14.36
C ASN A 218 14.62 -0.30 13.53
N VAL A 219 13.81 0.65 13.95
CA VAL A 219 13.66 1.95 13.31
C VAL A 219 13.86 3.02 14.37
N GLU A 220 14.93 3.78 14.25
CA GLU A 220 15.14 4.99 15.03
C GLU A 220 14.39 6.14 14.39
N ILE A 221 13.60 6.83 15.21
CA ILE A 221 12.95 8.08 14.89
C ILE A 221 13.66 9.13 15.73
N TRP A 222 14.36 10.03 15.06
CA TRP A 222 15.08 11.13 15.69
C TRP A 222 14.35 12.44 15.42
N ALA A 223 13.80 13.04 16.47
CA ALA A 223 13.24 14.38 16.40
C ALA A 223 14.39 15.41 16.40
N LEU A 224 14.59 16.11 15.28
CA LEU A 224 15.76 16.95 15.10
C LEU A 224 15.78 18.16 16.04
N ASP A 225 14.61 18.75 16.30
CA ASP A 225 14.47 19.92 17.17
C ASP A 225 14.71 19.61 18.66
N SER A 226 14.06 18.57 19.21
CA SER A 226 14.20 18.18 20.62
C SER A 226 15.44 17.33 20.89
N LYS A 227 16.08 16.81 19.83
CA LYS A 227 17.16 15.81 19.86
C LYS A 227 16.76 14.47 20.50
N GLU A 228 15.48 14.23 20.72
CA GLU A 228 14.97 12.96 21.26
C GLU A 228 15.03 11.85 20.21
N LYS A 229 15.44 10.67 20.65
CA LYS A 229 15.50 9.46 19.81
C LYS A 229 14.60 8.38 20.40
N ASN A 230 13.78 7.77 19.56
CA ASN A 230 12.97 6.63 19.92
C ASN A 230 13.23 5.50 18.93
N ILE A 231 13.45 4.28 19.44
CA ILE A 231 13.59 3.09 18.60
C ILE A 231 12.30 2.30 18.71
N ILE A 232 11.69 2.00 17.56
CA ILE A 232 10.54 1.12 17.44
C ILE A 232 10.87 -0.04 16.52
N THR A 233 10.18 -1.17 16.70
CA THR A 233 10.40 -2.36 15.88
C THR A 233 9.18 -2.60 14.99
N THR A 234 9.41 -2.90 13.71
CA THR A 234 8.36 -3.32 12.76
C THR A 234 8.71 -4.62 12.05
N SER A 235 7.69 -5.39 11.69
CA SER A 235 7.85 -6.62 10.89
C SER A 235 7.09 -6.59 9.56
N ASN A 236 6.35 -5.52 9.28
CA ASN A 236 5.49 -5.43 8.09
C ASN A 236 5.68 -4.10 7.33
N GLY A 237 6.71 -3.33 7.68
CA GLY A 237 7.00 -2.04 7.08
C GLY A 237 6.06 -0.92 7.48
N LYS A 238 5.11 -1.17 8.39
CA LYS A 238 4.21 -0.13 8.90
C LYS A 238 4.68 0.36 10.26
N LEU A 239 4.65 1.67 10.44
CA LEU A 239 5.12 2.37 11.62
C LEU A 239 4.09 3.41 12.05
N ALA A 240 3.83 3.48 13.35
CA ALA A 240 3.13 4.61 13.95
C ALA A 240 4.18 5.60 14.47
N VAL A 241 4.26 6.77 13.85
CA VAL A 241 5.26 7.80 14.16
C VAL A 241 4.57 8.96 14.84
N ARG A 242 5.05 9.31 16.03
CA ARG A 242 4.60 10.47 16.79
C ARG A 242 5.55 11.64 16.57
N GLY A 243 5.02 12.85 16.57
CA GLY A 243 5.81 14.07 16.42
C GLY A 243 4.95 15.32 16.59
N TYR A 244 5.43 16.43 16.04
CA TYR A 244 4.70 17.69 15.98
C TYR A 244 4.64 18.20 14.55
N ILE A 245 3.59 18.94 14.21
CA ILE A 245 3.43 19.57 12.89
C ILE A 245 4.58 20.52 12.61
N GLY A 246 5.14 20.44 11.40
CA GLY A 246 6.20 21.34 10.94
C GLY A 246 7.58 21.07 11.55
N LYS A 247 7.77 19.96 12.27
CA LYS A 247 9.05 19.56 12.88
C LYS A 247 9.64 18.36 12.18
N TRP A 248 10.93 18.44 11.86
CA TRP A 248 11.60 17.41 11.08
C TRP A 248 11.89 16.19 11.94
N LEU A 249 11.50 15.04 11.42
CA LEU A 249 11.87 13.73 11.93
C LEU A 249 12.86 13.09 10.97
N LYS A 250 13.93 12.53 11.50
CA LYS A 250 14.88 11.70 10.75
C LYS A 250 14.66 10.25 11.11
N ILE A 251 14.29 9.45 10.12
CA ILE A 251 13.93 8.05 10.30
C ILE A 251 15.06 7.18 9.75
N THR A 252 15.68 6.39 10.62
CA THR A 252 16.81 5.51 10.30
C THR A 252 16.44 4.08 10.61
N LEU A 253 16.43 3.24 9.58
CA LEU A 253 16.24 1.81 9.75
C LEU A 253 17.57 1.14 10.04
N TYR A 254 17.55 0.11 10.86
CA TYR A 254 18.71 -0.72 11.16
C TYR A 254 18.51 -2.10 10.56
N LYS A 255 19.58 -2.61 9.97
CA LYS A 255 19.65 -3.99 9.47
C LYS A 255 19.66 -4.97 10.65
N PRO A 256 19.41 -6.27 10.43
CA PRO A 256 19.47 -7.28 11.49
C PRO A 256 20.84 -7.37 12.20
N ASP A 257 21.93 -7.00 11.51
CA ASP A 257 23.28 -6.92 12.09
C ASP A 257 23.52 -5.67 12.95
N GLY A 258 22.52 -4.80 13.08
CA GLY A 258 22.60 -3.56 13.85
C GLY A 258 23.24 -2.38 13.11
N SER A 259 23.64 -2.51 11.85
CA SER A 259 24.15 -1.38 11.07
C SER A 259 23.00 -0.52 10.48
N PRO A 260 23.13 0.82 10.42
CA PRO A 260 22.07 1.69 9.91
C PRO A 260 21.99 1.67 8.38
N LEU A 261 20.78 1.85 7.85
CA LEU A 261 20.49 2.21 6.47
C LEU A 261 20.49 3.73 6.30
N LYS A 262 20.40 4.19 5.05
CA LYS A 262 20.25 5.62 4.73
C LYS A 262 18.99 6.17 5.39
N SER A 263 19.15 7.24 6.17
CA SER A 263 18.03 7.91 6.82
C SER A 263 17.11 8.60 5.82
N VAL A 264 15.83 8.68 6.15
CA VAL A 264 14.81 9.43 5.41
C VAL A 264 14.27 10.55 6.29
N ASP A 265 14.21 11.76 5.74
CA ASP A 265 13.63 12.90 6.43
C ASP A 265 12.12 12.94 6.19
N TYR A 266 11.35 13.15 7.25
CA TYR A 266 9.90 13.22 7.23
C TYR A 266 9.42 14.47 7.99
N LEU A 267 8.52 15.22 7.35
CA LEU A 267 7.91 16.42 7.90
C LEU A 267 6.38 16.22 8.01
N PRO A 268 5.84 16.07 9.22
CA PRO A 268 4.40 15.91 9.41
C PRO A 268 3.62 17.17 9.02
N LYS A 269 2.59 16.99 8.18
CA LYS A 269 1.73 18.08 7.68
C LYS A 269 0.27 17.97 8.13
N ARG A 270 -0.11 16.88 8.79
CA ARG A 270 -1.48 16.62 9.30
C ARG A 270 -1.42 16.03 10.69
N ILE A 271 -2.45 16.30 11.50
CA ILE A 271 -2.55 15.77 12.87
C ILE A 271 -2.72 14.25 12.81
N ASN A 272 -3.58 13.77 11.91
CA ASN A 272 -3.80 12.36 11.65
C ASN A 272 -3.50 12.07 10.18
N GLU A 273 -2.31 11.54 9.90
CA GLU A 273 -1.89 11.21 8.54
C GLU A 273 -1.84 9.69 8.35
N SER A 274 -2.87 9.12 7.72
CA SER A 274 -2.88 7.70 7.38
C SER A 274 -2.22 7.46 6.02
N SER A 275 -1.33 6.48 5.93
CA SER A 275 -0.75 5.96 4.67
C SER A 275 0.33 6.83 4.03
N VAL A 276 1.18 7.49 4.83
CA VAL A 276 2.39 8.13 4.32
C VAL A 276 3.32 7.06 3.76
N LYS A 277 3.82 7.22 2.54
CA LYS A 277 4.77 6.29 1.92
C LYS A 277 6.17 6.89 1.97
N LEU A 278 7.12 6.18 2.60
CA LEU A 278 8.53 6.56 2.57
C LEU A 278 9.31 5.54 1.75
N HIS A 279 9.98 6.02 0.70
CA HIS A 279 10.80 5.21 -0.18
C HIS A 279 12.21 5.12 0.39
N LEU A 280 12.67 3.89 0.54
CA LEU A 280 13.97 3.56 1.05
C LEU A 280 14.89 3.26 -0.12
N ASP A 281 16.14 3.69 -0.02
CA ASP A 281 17.16 3.40 -1.00
C ASP A 281 17.77 2.00 -0.79
N VAL A 282 16.90 0.99 -0.75
CA VAL A 282 17.26 -0.42 -0.57
C VAL A 282 16.41 -1.27 -1.49
N ASP A 283 16.96 -2.36 -2.00
CA ASP A 283 16.22 -3.37 -2.74
C ASP A 283 15.96 -4.56 -1.81
N VAL A 284 14.68 -4.90 -1.56
CA VAL A 284 14.34 -6.08 -0.74
C VAL A 284 14.08 -7.34 -1.57
N THR A 285 14.17 -7.25 -2.89
CA THR A 285 13.88 -8.36 -3.82
C THR A 285 15.14 -9.09 -4.31
N ILE A 286 16.30 -8.44 -4.27
CA ILE A 286 17.59 -9.03 -4.67
C ILE A 286 18.36 -9.46 -3.43
N GLY A 287 18.46 -10.78 -3.19
CA GLY A 287 19.20 -11.36 -2.06
C GLY A 287 20.73 -11.28 -2.15
N ARG A 288 21.27 -10.33 -2.92
CA ARG A 288 22.71 -10.05 -3.03
C ARG A 288 22.91 -8.55 -3.15
N THR A 289 23.61 -8.00 -2.19
CA THR A 289 24.18 -6.67 -2.27
C THR A 289 25.71 -6.78 -2.21
N ALA A 290 26.42 -5.77 -2.72
CA ALA A 290 27.88 -5.80 -2.87
C ALA A 290 28.61 -6.05 -1.53
N LYS A 291 29.91 -6.38 -1.58
CA LYS A 291 30.74 -6.56 -0.38
C LYS A 291 30.64 -5.28 0.49
N ASN A 292 30.12 -5.42 1.72
CA ASN A 292 29.80 -4.36 2.72
C ASN A 292 28.36 -3.80 2.73
N GLU A 293 27.46 -4.34 1.91
CA GLU A 293 26.02 -4.11 2.04
C GLU A 293 25.36 -5.29 2.77
N PRO A 294 24.20 -5.11 3.45
CA PRO A 294 23.59 -6.18 4.21
C PRO A 294 23.10 -7.27 3.26
N ASN A 295 23.66 -8.46 3.40
CA ASN A 295 22.98 -9.65 2.91
C ASN A 295 21.79 -9.91 3.83
N ILE A 296 20.59 -9.84 3.27
CA ILE A 296 19.42 -10.41 3.92
C ILE A 296 19.62 -11.93 3.81
N THR A 297 20.07 -12.58 4.88
CA THR A 297 20.33 -14.04 4.92
C THR A 297 19.06 -14.89 4.80
N LYS A 298 17.96 -14.30 4.33
CA LYS A 298 16.65 -14.93 4.22
C LYS A 298 15.98 -14.40 2.95
N GLN A 299 15.55 -15.30 2.06
CA GLN A 299 14.67 -14.95 0.94
C GLN A 299 13.43 -14.21 1.47
N ILE A 300 13.30 -12.91 1.18
CA ILE A 300 12.08 -12.17 1.44
C ILE A 300 11.07 -12.57 0.38
N ARG A 301 10.16 -13.50 0.73
CA ARG A 301 9.02 -13.79 -0.13
C ARG A 301 7.95 -12.73 0.11
N ALA A 302 8.13 -11.54 -0.47
CA ALA A 302 7.05 -10.53 -0.62
C ALA A 302 5.77 -11.15 -1.22
N ASN A 303 5.94 -12.23 -1.98
CA ASN A 303 4.88 -13.09 -2.48
C ASN A 303 4.36 -14.12 -1.46
N ILE A 304 4.25 -13.82 -0.17
CA ILE A 304 3.63 -14.73 0.82
C ILE A 304 2.44 -14.14 1.56
N LEU A 305 2.26 -12.82 1.61
CA LEU A 305 1.06 -12.26 2.22
C LEU A 305 -0.19 -12.83 1.55
N ILE A 306 -1.20 -13.12 2.37
CA ILE A 306 -2.51 -13.50 1.87
C ILE A 306 -3.19 -12.20 1.42
N THR A 307 -3.68 -12.17 0.19
CA THR A 307 -4.33 -10.98 -0.36
C THR A 307 -5.85 -11.10 -0.28
N MET A 308 -6.54 -9.96 -0.27
CA MET A 308 -8.01 -9.97 -0.35
C MET A 308 -8.50 -10.63 -1.64
N ASN A 309 -7.77 -10.48 -2.75
CA ASN A 309 -8.08 -11.17 -4.00
C ASN A 309 -8.06 -12.71 -3.82
N GLN A 310 -7.05 -13.24 -3.15
CA GLN A 310 -6.99 -14.68 -2.83
C GLN A 310 -8.16 -15.12 -1.93
N MET A 311 -8.49 -14.34 -0.90
CA MET A 311 -9.66 -14.60 -0.04
C MET A 311 -10.96 -14.61 -0.86
N GLN A 312 -11.18 -13.60 -1.71
CA GLN A 312 -12.37 -13.51 -2.56
C GLN A 312 -12.47 -14.67 -3.55
N LYS A 313 -11.35 -15.15 -4.11
CA LYS A 313 -11.35 -16.34 -4.98
C LYS A 313 -11.74 -17.62 -4.24
N MET A 314 -11.42 -17.73 -2.95
CA MET A 314 -11.83 -18.86 -2.11
C MET A 314 -13.30 -18.76 -1.68
N TRP A 315 -13.78 -17.54 -1.42
CA TRP A 315 -15.17 -17.24 -1.03
C TRP A 315 -15.80 -16.12 -1.88
N PRO A 316 -16.19 -16.42 -3.14
CA PRO A 316 -16.64 -15.38 -4.07
C PRO A 316 -17.89 -14.62 -3.62
N LYS A 317 -18.75 -15.28 -2.83
CA LYS A 317 -20.02 -14.74 -2.34
C LYS A 317 -19.93 -14.12 -0.95
N ALA A 318 -18.76 -14.18 -0.30
CA ALA A 318 -18.58 -13.58 1.02
C ALA A 318 -18.31 -12.08 0.88
N ASP A 319 -18.85 -11.31 1.82
CA ASP A 319 -18.62 -9.87 1.91
C ASP A 319 -17.14 -9.58 2.26
N PRO A 320 -16.41 -8.78 1.45
CA PRO A 320 -15.05 -8.36 1.76
C PRO A 320 -14.89 -7.75 3.16
N GLU A 321 -15.87 -6.99 3.65
CA GLU A 321 -15.81 -6.36 4.97
C GLU A 321 -15.82 -7.40 6.11
N LYS A 322 -16.47 -8.55 5.89
CA LYS A 322 -16.46 -9.68 6.81
C LYS A 322 -15.12 -10.42 6.78
N MET A 323 -14.48 -10.50 5.61
CA MET A 323 -13.19 -11.20 5.43
C MET A 323 -11.99 -10.35 5.84
N LYS A 324 -12.07 -9.03 5.72
CA LYS A 324 -10.96 -8.11 6.01
C LYS A 324 -10.36 -8.28 7.41
N PRO A 325 -11.12 -8.28 8.52
CA PRO A 325 -10.53 -8.44 9.85
C PRO A 325 -9.95 -9.84 10.09
N ILE A 326 -10.46 -10.88 9.40
CA ILE A 326 -9.88 -12.23 9.39
C ILE A 326 -8.53 -12.22 8.69
N LEU A 327 -8.47 -11.59 7.51
CA LEU A 327 -7.27 -11.45 6.70
C LEU A 327 -6.18 -10.67 7.44
N ASP A 328 -6.56 -9.55 8.05
CA ASP A 328 -5.66 -8.70 8.82
C ASP A 328 -5.05 -9.48 10.00
N GLU A 329 -5.85 -10.30 10.71
CA GLU A 329 -5.33 -11.12 11.80
C GLU A 329 -4.45 -12.27 11.30
N LEU A 330 -4.79 -12.95 10.21
CA LEU A 330 -3.94 -14.00 9.63
C LEU A 330 -2.57 -13.46 9.20
N ASN A 331 -2.55 -12.29 8.56
CA ASN A 331 -1.33 -11.64 8.10
C ASN A 331 -0.52 -10.98 9.23
N ARG A 332 -1.03 -10.97 10.47
CA ARG A 332 -0.33 -10.38 11.63
C ARG A 332 1.00 -11.10 11.92
N ASP A 333 1.03 -12.43 11.80
CA ASP A 333 2.20 -13.24 12.15
C ASP A 333 2.25 -14.56 11.36
N LEU A 334 2.41 -14.49 10.02
CA LEU A 334 2.43 -15.70 9.18
C LEU A 334 3.55 -16.68 9.57
N ILE A 335 4.68 -16.20 10.09
CA ILE A 335 5.79 -17.06 10.50
C ILE A 335 5.48 -17.78 11.81
N GLY A 336 5.05 -17.06 12.84
CA GLY A 336 4.64 -17.67 14.11
C GLY A 336 3.45 -18.61 13.93
N TYR A 337 2.55 -18.29 13.00
CA TYR A 337 1.39 -19.11 12.66
C TYR A 337 1.72 -20.29 11.75
N LYS A 338 2.96 -20.41 11.27
CA LYS A 338 3.38 -21.44 10.30
C LYS A 338 2.49 -21.46 9.06
N LEU A 339 2.25 -20.28 8.51
CA LEU A 339 1.54 -19.99 7.25
C LEU A 339 2.43 -19.20 6.28
N ASP A 340 3.74 -19.31 6.44
CA ASP A 340 4.82 -18.65 5.72
C ASP A 340 5.27 -19.37 4.43
N THR A 341 4.49 -20.36 3.98
CA THR A 341 4.65 -20.97 2.66
C THR A 341 3.31 -21.07 1.94
N ARG A 342 3.30 -20.94 0.61
CA ARG A 342 2.06 -20.96 -0.18
C ARG A 342 1.35 -22.29 -0.07
N LEU A 343 2.11 -23.38 0.06
CA LEU A 343 1.58 -24.72 0.27
C LEU A 343 0.88 -24.85 1.64
N ARG A 344 1.48 -24.34 2.72
CA ARG A 344 0.83 -24.28 4.05
C ARG A 344 -0.45 -23.45 4.00
N GLN A 345 -0.43 -22.30 3.33
CA GLN A 345 -1.62 -21.46 3.14
C GLN A 345 -2.72 -22.19 2.37
N ALA A 346 -2.39 -22.88 1.28
CA ALA A 346 -3.34 -23.64 0.49
C ALA A 346 -3.99 -24.76 1.32
N HIS A 347 -3.19 -25.55 2.04
CA HIS A 347 -3.71 -26.59 2.95
C HIS A 347 -4.59 -26.03 4.06
N PHE A 348 -4.15 -24.96 4.71
CA PHE A 348 -4.91 -24.32 5.78
C PHE A 348 -6.26 -23.79 5.27
N MET A 349 -6.24 -23.03 4.17
CA MET A 349 -7.42 -22.38 3.59
C MET A 349 -8.41 -23.39 2.99
N ALA A 350 -7.93 -24.47 2.38
CA ALA A 350 -8.78 -25.54 1.88
C ALA A 350 -9.64 -26.16 2.99
N GLN A 351 -9.01 -26.39 4.13
CA GLN A 351 -9.67 -26.95 5.29
C GLN A 351 -10.62 -25.91 5.91
N VAL A 352 -10.22 -24.64 6.06
CA VAL A 352 -11.13 -23.56 6.52
C VAL A 352 -12.35 -23.45 5.60
N ARG A 353 -12.17 -23.54 4.28
CA ARG A 353 -13.25 -23.46 3.28
C ARG A 353 -14.31 -24.53 3.47
N GLN A 354 -13.94 -25.72 3.93
CA GLN A 354 -14.89 -26.76 4.31
C GLN A 354 -15.64 -26.40 5.60
N GLU A 355 -14.93 -25.94 6.64
CA GLU A 355 -15.50 -25.70 7.97
C GLU A 355 -16.45 -24.50 8.03
N VAL A 356 -16.18 -23.42 7.30
CA VAL A 356 -17.02 -22.21 7.31
C VAL A 356 -18.02 -22.16 6.15
N GLY A 357 -17.96 -23.15 5.26
CA GLY A 357 -18.80 -23.23 4.07
C GLY A 357 -18.60 -22.07 3.08
N SER A 358 -19.49 -22.00 2.09
CA SER A 358 -19.46 -20.96 1.04
C SER A 358 -19.91 -19.58 1.53
N SER A 359 -20.70 -19.52 2.60
CA SER A 359 -21.22 -18.29 3.23
C SER A 359 -20.27 -17.70 4.27
N PHE A 360 -19.11 -18.34 4.51
CA PHE A 360 -18.12 -17.89 5.50
C PHE A 360 -18.74 -17.77 6.91
N SER A 361 -19.52 -18.76 7.35
CA SER A 361 -20.16 -18.73 8.67
C SER A 361 -19.17 -19.12 9.76
N LEU A 362 -18.96 -18.25 10.75
CA LEU A 362 -18.10 -18.50 11.91
C LEU A 362 -18.85 -19.15 13.08
N ARG A 363 -20.13 -19.48 12.89
CA ARG A 363 -20.99 -20.12 13.86
C ARG A 363 -21.76 -21.22 13.16
N GLU A 364 -21.83 -22.39 13.79
CA GLU A 364 -22.69 -23.47 13.34
C GLU A 364 -24.17 -23.04 13.38
N GLN A 365 -24.96 -23.48 12.38
CA GLN A 365 -26.37 -23.11 12.25
C GLN A 365 -27.27 -24.33 12.43
N VAL A 366 -27.22 -24.92 13.63
CA VAL A 366 -27.95 -26.16 13.96
C VAL A 366 -29.47 -26.00 13.86
N GLU A 367 -29.98 -24.77 14.00
CA GLU A 367 -31.39 -24.42 13.87
C GLU A 367 -31.99 -24.66 12.47
N TYR A 368 -31.15 -24.93 11.46
CA TYR A 368 -31.58 -25.28 10.11
C TYR A 368 -31.37 -26.77 9.78
N MET A 369 -30.96 -27.60 10.75
CA MET A 369 -30.77 -29.03 10.53
C MET A 369 -32.11 -29.75 10.50
N GLY A 370 -32.42 -30.39 9.37
CA GLY A 370 -33.62 -31.22 9.22
C GLY A 370 -33.50 -32.58 9.91
N ALA A 371 -34.65 -33.20 10.16
CA ALA A 371 -34.76 -34.49 10.84
C ALA A 371 -33.86 -35.59 10.24
N ALA A 372 -33.72 -35.64 8.91
CA ALA A 372 -32.89 -36.64 8.24
C ALA A 372 -31.41 -36.57 8.64
N ALA A 373 -30.86 -35.35 8.77
CA ALA A 373 -29.49 -35.14 9.20
C ALA A 373 -29.33 -35.45 10.69
N LEU A 374 -30.26 -34.98 11.53
CA LEU A 374 -30.21 -35.19 12.98
C LEU A 374 -30.16 -36.67 13.35
N LYS A 375 -30.96 -37.53 12.69
CA LYS A 375 -30.98 -38.98 12.94
C LYS A 375 -29.63 -39.70 12.81
N GLN A 376 -28.62 -39.07 12.22
CA GLN A 376 -27.30 -39.68 12.05
C GLN A 376 -26.32 -39.35 13.20
N ILE A 377 -26.71 -38.50 14.15
CA ILE A 377 -25.77 -37.86 15.10
C ILE A 377 -26.22 -38.05 16.57
N GLY A 378 -25.30 -38.48 17.43
CA GLY A 378 -25.46 -38.49 18.90
C GLY A 378 -26.78 -39.08 19.39
N TYR A 379 -27.44 -38.37 20.30
CA TYR A 379 -28.75 -38.69 20.89
C TYR A 379 -29.79 -39.13 19.85
N TYR A 380 -29.87 -38.42 18.73
CA TYR A 380 -30.89 -38.62 17.72
C TYR A 380 -30.74 -39.94 16.95
N ARG A 381 -29.59 -40.63 17.00
CA ARG A 381 -29.41 -41.96 16.38
C ARG A 381 -30.30 -43.05 16.98
N THR A 382 -30.68 -42.88 18.24
CA THR A 382 -31.57 -43.80 18.95
C THR A 382 -32.94 -43.16 19.25
N HIS A 383 -33.08 -41.85 19.05
CA HIS A 383 -34.30 -41.08 19.32
C HIS A 383 -34.86 -40.42 18.04
N HIS A 384 -35.16 -41.24 17.03
CA HIS A 384 -35.61 -40.74 15.72
C HIS A 384 -36.87 -39.88 15.77
N LYS A 385 -37.78 -40.10 16.73
CA LYS A 385 -39.00 -39.28 16.89
C LYS A 385 -38.66 -37.84 17.26
N ASP A 386 -37.70 -37.65 18.16
CA ASP A 386 -37.26 -36.32 18.58
C ASP A 386 -36.58 -35.56 17.45
N ALA A 387 -35.88 -36.25 16.55
CA ALA A 387 -35.31 -35.62 15.36
C ALA A 387 -36.40 -34.99 14.46
N TYR A 388 -37.60 -35.59 14.38
CA TYR A 388 -38.73 -35.01 13.65
C TYR A 388 -39.42 -33.87 14.40
N ILE A 389 -39.42 -33.91 15.73
CA ILE A 389 -40.01 -32.88 16.57
C ILE A 389 -39.13 -31.63 16.49
N ASP A 390 -37.85 -31.78 16.79
CA ASP A 390 -36.89 -30.69 16.95
C ASP A 390 -36.37 -30.17 15.61
N GLY A 391 -36.25 -31.04 14.60
CA GLY A 391 -35.62 -30.70 13.33
C GLY A 391 -36.34 -29.58 12.57
N TYR A 392 -35.55 -28.82 11.82
CA TYR A 392 -36.02 -27.74 10.94
C TYR A 392 -37.12 -28.21 9.98
N LYS A 393 -38.17 -27.39 9.86
CA LYS A 393 -39.32 -27.62 8.98
C LYS A 393 -39.46 -26.42 8.05
N LYS A 394 -39.38 -26.70 6.74
CA LYS A 394 -39.55 -25.68 5.71
C LYS A 394 -40.88 -24.94 5.92
N GLY A 395 -40.83 -23.61 5.90
CA GLY A 395 -41.99 -22.74 6.09
C GLY A 395 -42.39 -22.46 7.54
N LYS A 396 -41.70 -23.02 8.55
CA LYS A 396 -42.01 -22.80 9.98
C LYS A 396 -40.99 -21.94 10.73
N GLY A 397 -40.05 -21.32 10.03
CA GLY A 397 -38.93 -20.59 10.65
C GLY A 397 -37.82 -21.51 11.19
N PRO A 398 -36.76 -20.94 11.79
CA PRO A 398 -35.68 -21.72 12.40
C PRO A 398 -36.19 -22.59 13.56
N ALA A 399 -35.60 -23.77 13.72
CA ALA A 399 -35.90 -24.64 14.86
C ALA A 399 -35.28 -24.13 16.16
N ASN A 400 -35.64 -24.75 17.29
CA ASN A 400 -35.00 -24.49 18.57
C ASN A 400 -33.57 -25.07 18.58
N GLY A 401 -32.60 -24.25 18.17
CA GLY A 401 -31.20 -24.65 18.06
C GLY A 401 -30.57 -25.06 19.40
N GLU A 402 -31.04 -24.53 20.53
CA GLU A 402 -30.54 -24.88 21.85
C GLU A 402 -30.90 -26.32 22.22
N VAL A 403 -32.16 -26.72 21.98
CA VAL A 403 -32.60 -28.11 22.17
C VAL A 403 -31.79 -29.04 21.27
N ILE A 404 -31.63 -28.67 20.00
CA ILE A 404 -30.88 -29.46 19.03
C ILE A 404 -29.42 -29.63 19.48
N ALA A 405 -28.72 -28.55 19.79
CA ALA A 405 -27.30 -28.61 20.16
C ALA A 405 -27.08 -29.37 21.47
N ASN A 406 -27.93 -29.14 22.47
CA ASN A 406 -27.82 -29.84 23.76
C ASN A 406 -27.99 -31.36 23.60
N ARG A 407 -28.95 -31.82 22.78
CA ARG A 407 -29.14 -33.25 22.49
C ARG A 407 -28.04 -33.81 21.59
N MET A 408 -27.68 -33.08 20.54
CA MET A 408 -26.68 -33.52 19.54
C MET A 408 -25.28 -33.67 20.14
N TYR A 409 -24.91 -32.78 21.07
CA TYR A 409 -23.61 -32.75 21.73
C TYR A 409 -23.61 -33.28 23.16
N ASP A 410 -24.62 -34.08 23.53
CA ASP A 410 -24.66 -34.78 24.81
C ASP A 410 -23.63 -35.93 24.82
N ASP A 411 -22.67 -35.86 25.73
CA ASP A 411 -21.60 -36.85 25.88
C ASP A 411 -22.09 -38.23 26.32
N ASN A 412 -23.29 -38.35 26.89
CA ASN A 412 -23.90 -39.64 27.23
C ASN A 412 -24.19 -40.51 25.99
N TYR A 413 -24.31 -39.87 24.82
CA TYR A 413 -24.61 -40.55 23.55
C TYR A 413 -23.41 -40.54 22.59
N ARG A 414 -22.20 -40.30 23.13
CA ARG A 414 -20.95 -40.26 22.36
C ARG A 414 -20.00 -41.33 22.89
N GLY A 415 -19.36 -42.05 21.97
CA GLY A 415 -18.30 -43.00 22.36
C GLY A 415 -17.14 -42.28 23.04
N GLU A 416 -16.47 -42.95 23.98
CA GLU A 416 -15.51 -42.35 24.92
C GLU A 416 -14.48 -41.43 24.25
N LYS A 417 -13.89 -41.87 23.13
CA LYS A 417 -12.89 -41.10 22.37
C LYS A 417 -13.41 -39.83 21.67
N TYR A 418 -14.72 -39.62 21.65
CA TYR A 418 -15.39 -38.50 20.98
C TYR A 418 -16.13 -37.58 21.95
N LYS A 419 -16.01 -37.81 23.26
CA LYS A 419 -16.57 -36.93 24.28
C LYS A 419 -15.99 -35.52 24.15
N LEU A 420 -16.86 -34.55 24.36
CA LEU A 420 -16.63 -33.12 24.18
C LEU A 420 -16.39 -32.39 25.51
N GLY A 421 -16.54 -33.09 26.64
CA GLY A 421 -16.50 -32.52 27.99
C GLY A 421 -17.81 -31.88 28.42
N ASN A 422 -18.88 -32.08 27.65
CA ASN A 422 -20.18 -31.48 27.91
C ASN A 422 -20.88 -32.30 29.00
N THR A 423 -20.79 -31.82 30.23
CA THR A 423 -21.19 -32.57 31.45
C THR A 423 -22.27 -31.86 32.25
N SER A 424 -22.57 -30.61 31.91
CA SER A 424 -23.62 -29.81 32.53
C SER A 424 -24.77 -29.54 31.54
N PRO A 425 -26.02 -29.43 32.01
CA PRO A 425 -27.14 -28.99 31.18
C PRO A 425 -26.81 -27.68 30.46
N GLY A 426 -27.13 -27.59 29.16
CA GLY A 426 -26.83 -26.41 28.35
C GLY A 426 -25.42 -26.37 27.75
N ASP A 427 -24.49 -27.27 28.13
CA ASP A 427 -23.12 -27.26 27.61
C ASP A 427 -23.08 -27.46 26.09
N GLY A 428 -23.98 -28.27 25.52
CA GLY A 428 -24.02 -28.53 24.08
C GLY A 428 -24.29 -27.26 23.26
N TRP A 429 -25.24 -26.44 23.69
CA TRP A 429 -25.48 -25.13 23.08
C TRP A 429 -24.40 -24.14 23.46
N LYS A 430 -23.97 -24.08 24.72
CA LYS A 430 -22.94 -23.12 25.16
C LYS A 430 -21.64 -23.27 24.37
N TYR A 431 -21.20 -24.49 24.13
CA TYR A 431 -19.96 -24.82 23.42
C TYR A 431 -20.20 -25.37 22.01
N LEU A 432 -21.19 -24.83 21.29
CA LEU A 432 -21.42 -25.14 19.87
C LEU A 432 -20.22 -24.77 18.98
N GLY A 433 -20.21 -25.26 17.74
CA GLY A 433 -19.15 -24.99 16.77
C GLY A 433 -18.98 -23.50 16.44
N ARG A 434 -17.76 -22.97 16.62
CA ARG A 434 -17.39 -21.57 16.32
C ARG A 434 -16.02 -21.41 15.67
N GLY A 435 -15.84 -20.30 14.96
CA GLY A 435 -14.57 -19.87 14.37
C GLY A 435 -14.22 -20.57 13.06
N LEU A 436 -13.01 -20.34 12.55
CA LEU A 436 -12.59 -20.83 11.23
C LEU A 436 -12.41 -22.36 11.14
N LYS A 437 -12.40 -23.04 12.28
CA LYS A 437 -12.24 -24.51 12.40
C LYS A 437 -13.36 -25.20 13.17
N GLN A 438 -14.48 -24.50 13.41
CA GLN A 438 -15.62 -25.04 14.16
C GLN A 438 -15.19 -25.69 15.49
N LEU A 439 -14.57 -24.90 16.38
CA LEU A 439 -14.22 -25.37 17.72
C LEU A 439 -15.51 -25.72 18.49
N THR A 440 -15.65 -26.98 18.88
CA THR A 440 -16.87 -27.52 19.50
C THR A 440 -16.55 -28.30 20.77
N GLY A 441 -17.34 -28.13 21.81
CA GLY A 441 -17.25 -28.91 23.06
C GLY A 441 -16.41 -28.25 24.15
N LYS A 442 -16.89 -28.32 25.41
CA LYS A 442 -16.27 -27.68 26.58
C LYS A 442 -14.77 -27.98 26.73
N SER A 443 -14.35 -29.23 26.55
CA SER A 443 -12.95 -29.63 26.64
C SER A 443 -12.06 -28.88 25.64
N ASN A 444 -12.56 -28.61 24.43
CA ASN A 444 -11.81 -27.90 23.40
C ASN A 444 -11.74 -26.39 23.69
N TYR A 445 -12.80 -25.79 24.25
CA TYR A 445 -12.77 -24.40 24.73
C TYR A 445 -11.83 -24.23 25.92
N GLN A 446 -11.79 -25.21 26.85
CA GLN A 446 -10.87 -25.22 27.96
C GLN A 446 -9.41 -25.36 27.49
N ASP A 447 -9.14 -26.27 26.56
CA ASP A 447 -7.82 -26.46 25.95
C ASP A 447 -7.34 -25.19 25.22
N LEU A 448 -8.23 -24.48 24.51
CA LEU A 448 -7.90 -23.18 23.94
C LEU A 448 -7.59 -22.14 25.03
N THR A 449 -8.41 -22.06 26.08
CA THR A 449 -8.23 -21.12 27.20
C THR A 449 -6.88 -21.31 27.89
N ASN A 450 -6.53 -22.55 28.21
CA ASN A 450 -5.29 -22.88 28.91
C ASN A 450 -4.04 -22.56 28.09
N MET A 451 -4.14 -22.69 26.77
CA MET A 451 -2.99 -22.58 25.87
C MET A 451 -2.88 -21.21 25.20
N TYR A 452 -3.88 -20.35 25.37
CA TYR A 452 -3.96 -19.08 24.63
C TYR A 452 -2.76 -18.17 24.92
N SER A 453 -2.39 -18.02 26.19
CA SER A 453 -1.27 -17.17 26.62
C SER A 453 0.10 -17.68 26.16
N ILE A 454 0.22 -18.94 25.71
CA ILE A 454 1.49 -19.47 25.18
C ILE A 454 1.82 -18.84 23.84
N ILE A 455 0.81 -18.54 23.02
CA ILE A 455 0.99 -17.93 21.69
C ILE A 455 0.76 -16.41 21.77
N TRP A 456 -0.15 -15.94 22.64
CA TRP A 456 -0.47 -14.52 22.82
C TRP A 456 -0.32 -14.11 24.29
N ALA A 457 0.93 -13.98 24.75
CA ALA A 457 1.28 -13.78 26.16
C ALA A 457 0.71 -12.50 26.78
N ASP A 458 0.48 -11.47 25.98
CA ASP A 458 -0.03 -10.17 26.45
C ASP A 458 -1.55 -10.17 26.71
N GLU A 459 -2.23 -11.31 26.48
CA GLU A 459 -3.69 -11.41 26.58
C GLU A 459 -4.13 -12.57 27.46
N LYS A 460 -4.99 -12.28 28.44
CA LYS A 460 -5.66 -13.28 29.27
C LYS A 460 -7.13 -13.35 28.89
N VAL A 461 -7.52 -14.42 28.21
CA VAL A 461 -8.89 -14.63 27.71
C VAL A 461 -9.40 -15.99 28.15
N ASP A 462 -10.61 -16.02 28.70
CA ASP A 462 -11.31 -17.24 29.10
C ASP A 462 -12.47 -17.53 28.13
N PHE A 463 -12.26 -18.52 27.27
CA PHE A 463 -13.25 -18.95 26.27
C PHE A 463 -14.29 -19.92 26.85
N VAL A 464 -14.07 -20.48 28.03
CA VAL A 464 -15.09 -21.29 28.71
C VAL A 464 -16.15 -20.38 29.33
N LYS A 465 -15.71 -19.24 29.87
CA LYS A 465 -16.60 -18.18 30.37
C LYS A 465 -17.27 -17.41 29.23
N ASN A 466 -16.55 -17.12 28.14
CA ASN A 466 -17.01 -16.28 27.03
C ASN A 466 -16.84 -16.98 25.65
N PRO A 467 -17.56 -18.09 25.39
CA PRO A 467 -17.39 -18.89 24.18
C PRO A 467 -17.74 -18.15 22.88
N GLU A 468 -18.64 -17.18 22.93
CA GLU A 468 -19.06 -16.34 21.80
C GLU A 468 -17.94 -15.44 21.27
N LEU A 469 -16.87 -15.21 22.04
CA LEU A 469 -15.69 -14.49 21.56
C LEU A 469 -15.10 -15.14 20.31
N ILE A 470 -15.18 -16.47 20.17
CA ILE A 470 -14.64 -17.20 19.01
C ILE A 470 -15.36 -16.85 17.70
N GLU A 471 -16.57 -16.28 17.76
CA GLU A 471 -17.29 -15.76 16.59
C GLU A 471 -16.71 -14.42 16.11
N LYS A 472 -15.91 -13.73 16.95
CA LYS A 472 -15.23 -12.49 16.56
C LYS A 472 -14.01 -12.80 15.70
N PRO A 473 -13.74 -12.00 14.64
CA PRO A 473 -12.69 -12.31 13.66
C PRO A 473 -11.32 -12.67 14.26
N LYS A 474 -10.86 -11.87 15.23
CA LYS A 474 -9.60 -12.09 15.94
C LYS A 474 -9.51 -13.50 16.53
N TYR A 475 -10.50 -13.90 17.34
CA TYR A 475 -10.48 -15.19 18.04
C TYR A 475 -10.87 -16.36 17.13
N ALA A 476 -11.65 -16.12 16.08
CA ALA A 476 -11.93 -17.09 15.02
C ALA A 476 -10.65 -17.54 14.31
N VAL A 477 -9.74 -16.61 14.01
CA VAL A 477 -8.42 -16.92 13.45
C VAL A 477 -7.56 -17.63 14.47
N ARG A 478 -7.43 -17.06 15.67
CA ARG A 478 -6.51 -17.58 16.69
C ARG A 478 -6.86 -18.98 17.17
N SER A 479 -8.14 -19.31 17.30
CA SER A 479 -8.58 -20.70 17.61
C SER A 479 -8.13 -21.69 16.52
N ALA A 480 -8.26 -21.32 15.25
CA ALA A 480 -7.82 -22.14 14.11
C ALA A 480 -6.29 -22.27 14.03
N ILE A 481 -5.55 -21.18 14.25
CA ILE A 481 -4.09 -21.18 14.31
C ILE A 481 -3.61 -22.06 15.46
N ARG A 482 -4.22 -21.95 16.63
CA ARG A 482 -3.85 -22.79 17.77
C ARG A 482 -4.02 -24.27 17.45
N PHE A 483 -5.12 -24.66 16.79
CA PHE A 483 -5.31 -26.04 16.34
C PHE A 483 -4.24 -26.47 15.33
N TRP A 484 -3.97 -25.62 14.33
CA TRP A 484 -2.95 -25.82 13.31
C TRP A 484 -1.56 -26.08 13.90
N LEU A 485 -1.18 -25.28 14.91
CA LEU A 485 0.09 -25.40 15.61
C LEU A 485 0.14 -26.60 16.55
N LYS A 486 -0.90 -26.83 17.37
CA LYS A 486 -0.95 -27.95 18.34
C LYS A 486 -0.66 -29.29 17.68
N TYR A 487 -1.29 -29.53 16.53
CA TYR A 487 -1.17 -30.80 15.80
C TYR A 487 -0.08 -30.77 14.73
N LYS A 488 0.74 -29.71 14.67
CA LYS A 488 1.82 -29.52 13.70
C LYS A 488 1.38 -29.81 12.26
N LEU A 489 0.20 -29.35 11.89
CA LEU A 489 -0.38 -29.64 10.58
C LEU A 489 0.44 -29.05 9.42
N TYR A 490 1.25 -28.03 9.72
CA TYR A 490 2.25 -27.49 8.80
C TYR A 490 3.31 -28.52 8.39
N ASP A 491 3.74 -29.41 9.28
CA ASP A 491 4.72 -30.47 8.96
C ASP A 491 4.11 -31.50 8.00
N VAL A 492 2.78 -31.71 8.06
CA VAL A 492 2.07 -32.57 7.10
C VAL A 492 1.94 -31.85 5.76
N ALA A 493 1.60 -30.57 5.78
CA ALA A 493 1.49 -29.74 4.57
C ALA A 493 2.81 -29.65 3.79
N ASP A 494 3.94 -29.59 4.50
CA ASP A 494 5.27 -29.51 3.87
C ASP A 494 5.69 -30.78 3.13
N LYS A 495 5.01 -31.92 3.37
CA LYS A 495 5.29 -33.18 2.68
C LYS A 495 4.78 -33.22 1.25
N GLY A 496 3.99 -32.24 0.81
CA GLY A 496 3.58 -32.11 -0.58
C GLY A 496 2.16 -31.63 -0.80
N ALA A 497 1.78 -31.61 -2.08
CA ALA A 497 0.51 -31.11 -2.58
C ALA A 497 -0.44 -32.24 -3.04
N GLU A 498 -0.20 -33.47 -2.60
CA GLU A 498 -1.00 -34.61 -3.01
C GLU A 498 -2.21 -34.79 -2.09
N GLY A 499 -3.22 -35.53 -2.57
CA GLY A 499 -4.44 -35.82 -1.81
C GLY A 499 -4.17 -36.50 -0.46
N VAL A 500 -3.07 -37.24 -0.34
CA VAL A 500 -2.69 -37.95 0.90
C VAL A 500 -2.36 -36.98 2.04
N GLN A 501 -1.74 -35.82 1.78
CA GLN A 501 -1.51 -34.81 2.82
C GLN A 501 -2.83 -34.17 3.26
N VAL A 502 -3.71 -33.87 2.30
CA VAL A 502 -5.04 -33.32 2.59
C VAL A 502 -5.85 -34.28 3.45
N ASP A 503 -5.85 -35.57 3.12
CA ASP A 503 -6.56 -36.61 3.86
C ASP A 503 -5.96 -36.81 5.26
N THR A 504 -4.63 -36.74 5.39
CA THR A 504 -3.95 -36.83 6.69
C THR A 504 -4.34 -35.66 7.59
N ILE A 505 -4.35 -34.43 7.06
CA ILE A 505 -4.80 -33.24 7.79
C ILE A 505 -6.30 -33.36 8.16
N THR A 506 -7.13 -33.80 7.21
CA THR A 506 -8.57 -34.01 7.41
C THR A 506 -8.81 -35.01 8.53
N LYS A 507 -8.04 -36.10 8.59
CA LYS A 507 -8.17 -37.14 9.62
C LYS A 507 -7.91 -36.60 11.03
N ILE A 508 -7.00 -35.64 11.17
CA ILE A 508 -6.72 -34.97 12.44
C ILE A 508 -7.85 -34.00 12.81
N ILE A 509 -8.36 -33.25 11.83
CA ILE A 509 -9.46 -32.29 12.04
C ILE A 509 -10.77 -33.02 12.40
N ASN A 510 -11.17 -33.98 11.56
CA ASN A 510 -12.40 -34.74 11.73
C ASN A 510 -12.29 -36.11 11.04
N LYS A 511 -11.75 -37.10 11.76
CA LYS A 511 -11.53 -38.46 11.24
C LYS A 511 -12.76 -39.10 10.61
N ALA A 512 -13.94 -38.91 11.19
CA ALA A 512 -15.17 -39.61 10.81
C ALA A 512 -16.02 -38.86 9.77
N THR A 513 -15.47 -37.80 9.15
CA THR A 513 -16.18 -37.03 8.12
C THR A 513 -16.27 -37.79 6.80
N ASP A 514 -17.31 -37.50 6.01
CA ASP A 514 -17.44 -37.87 4.60
C ASP A 514 -16.82 -36.81 3.64
N SER A 515 -16.41 -35.66 4.18
CA SER A 515 -15.93 -34.51 3.40
C SER A 515 -14.51 -34.62 2.83
N TYR A 516 -13.85 -35.78 2.88
CA TYR A 516 -12.49 -35.96 2.35
C TYR A 516 -12.39 -35.55 0.87
N ALA A 517 -13.33 -36.00 0.04
CA ALA A 517 -13.34 -35.65 -1.38
C ALA A 517 -13.52 -34.13 -1.61
N ALA A 518 -14.43 -33.50 -0.85
CA ALA A 518 -14.66 -32.06 -0.93
C ALA A 518 -13.42 -31.25 -0.49
N ARG A 519 -12.74 -31.67 0.58
CA ARG A 519 -11.51 -31.04 1.06
C ARG A 519 -10.37 -31.15 0.05
N ARG A 520 -10.23 -32.29 -0.64
CA ARG A 520 -9.28 -32.43 -1.77
C ARG A 520 -9.59 -31.45 -2.90
N GLN A 521 -10.86 -31.26 -3.25
CA GLN A 521 -11.26 -30.26 -4.26
C GLN A 521 -10.99 -28.82 -3.79
N HIS A 522 -11.29 -28.50 -2.52
CA HIS A 522 -10.94 -27.22 -1.94
C HIS A 522 -9.42 -26.97 -1.94
N PHE A 523 -8.63 -28.02 -1.74
CA PHE A 523 -7.17 -27.92 -1.83
C PHE A 523 -6.71 -27.66 -3.26
N ILE A 524 -7.22 -28.37 -4.27
CA ILE A 524 -6.89 -28.11 -5.68
C ILE A 524 -7.23 -26.65 -6.05
N HIS A 525 -8.37 -26.15 -5.59
CA HIS A 525 -8.77 -24.76 -5.82
C HIS A 525 -7.83 -23.77 -5.11
N ALA A 526 -7.53 -24.02 -3.83
CA ALA A 526 -6.60 -23.19 -3.07
C ALA A 526 -5.19 -23.22 -3.67
N TYR A 527 -4.71 -24.38 -4.12
CA TYR A 527 -3.41 -24.53 -4.76
C TYR A 527 -3.26 -23.55 -5.93
N LYS A 528 -4.24 -23.49 -6.84
CA LYS A 528 -4.26 -22.55 -8.00
C LYS A 528 -4.30 -21.07 -7.61
N ILE A 529 -4.75 -20.75 -6.41
CA ILE A 529 -4.93 -19.36 -5.93
C ILE A 529 -3.66 -18.86 -5.22
N PHE A 530 -3.01 -19.76 -4.50
CA PHE A 530 -1.89 -19.43 -3.63
C PHE A 530 -0.54 -19.75 -4.26
N ILE A 531 -0.47 -20.71 -5.17
CA ILE A 531 0.73 -21.17 -5.89
C ILE A 531 0.52 -20.88 -7.36
#